data_AF-A0A4S2U837-F1
#
_entry.id   AF-A0A4S2U837-F1
#
_cell.length_a   1.000
_cell.length_b   1.000
_cell.length_c   1.000
_cell.angle_alpha   90.00
_cell.angle_beta   90.00
_cell.angle_gamma   90.00
#
_symmetry.space_group_name_H-M   'P 1'
#
loop_
_entity.id
_entity.type
_entity.pdbx_description
1 polymer ?
#
loop_
_entity_poly.entity_id
_entity_poly.type
_entity_poly.pdbx_seq_one_letter_code
_entity_poly.pdbx_strand_id
1 'polypeptide(L)'
;MFEDIEDLKAQLAQLTNLVKTLTGGEGAEPGEASGDDEAAAGGEADEEAAEEDEWQYPPFILLLDPPEYDDELRALVEWVEGVLVPGYLAEPSADARWCHLWFEHSVAIARLHAVWLAWQELTDPASCGYTGPSVWHRDHLDPALRELRGSSGPFSGCVKGEHQIEHRLPSVVPSAWSHGTD
;
A
#
# COMPACT_ATOMS: atom_id res chain seq x y z
N MET A 1 -6.62 -38.55 -0.92
CA MET A 1 -6.50 -37.36 -1.78
C MET A 1 -7.85 -36.69 -2.06
N PHE A 2 -8.92 -37.40 -2.43
CA PHE A 2 -10.28 -36.80 -2.46
C PHE A 2 -10.94 -36.73 -1.07
N GLU A 3 -10.65 -37.70 -0.18
CA GLU A 3 -11.13 -37.68 1.21
C GLU A 3 -10.62 -36.45 1.97
N ASP A 4 -9.36 -36.06 1.76
CA ASP A 4 -8.75 -34.91 2.45
C ASP A 4 -9.43 -33.57 2.10
N ILE A 5 -9.99 -33.45 0.88
CA ILE A 5 -10.70 -32.24 0.43
C ILE A 5 -12.10 -32.16 1.05
N GLU A 6 -12.80 -33.29 1.14
CA GLU A 6 -14.13 -33.35 1.77
C GLU A 6 -14.02 -33.12 3.28
N ASP A 7 -12.98 -33.64 3.93
CA ASP A 7 -12.69 -33.39 5.34
C ASP A 7 -12.39 -31.90 5.61
N LEU A 8 -11.62 -31.25 4.74
CA LEU A 8 -11.36 -29.81 4.87
C LEU A 8 -12.63 -28.97 4.72
N LYS A 9 -13.52 -29.34 3.80
CA LYS A 9 -14.82 -28.65 3.63
C LYS A 9 -15.71 -28.81 4.86
N ALA A 10 -15.74 -30.02 5.45
CA ALA A 10 -16.48 -30.27 6.68
C ALA A 10 -15.94 -29.42 7.85
N GLN A 11 -14.62 -29.29 7.96
CA GLN A 11 -13.97 -28.45 8.97
C GLN A 11 -14.29 -26.95 8.79
N LEU A 12 -14.27 -26.44 7.55
CA LEU A 12 -14.66 -25.05 7.26
C LEU A 12 -16.13 -24.77 7.60
N ALA A 13 -17.03 -25.70 7.27
CA ALA A 13 -18.44 -25.57 7.61
C ALA A 13 -18.66 -25.54 9.14
N GLN A 14 -17.91 -26.36 9.88
CA GLN A 14 -17.99 -26.41 11.34
C GLN A 14 -17.45 -25.12 11.99
N LEU A 15 -16.32 -24.59 11.51
CA LEU A 15 -15.76 -23.31 11.98
C LEU A 15 -16.71 -22.15 11.68
N THR A 16 -17.32 -22.12 10.50
CA THR A 16 -18.27 -21.07 10.11
C THR A 16 -19.48 -21.06 11.05
N ASN A 17 -19.98 -22.23 11.43
CA ASN A 17 -21.08 -22.33 12.39
C ASN A 17 -20.65 -21.93 13.81
N LEU A 18 -19.43 -22.28 14.24
CA LEU A 18 -18.91 -21.85 15.54
C LEU A 18 -18.78 -20.33 15.62
N VAL A 19 -18.25 -19.70 14.58
CA VAL A 19 -18.18 -18.23 14.50
C VAL A 19 -19.59 -17.65 14.59
N LYS A 20 -20.56 -18.14 13.81
CA LYS A 20 -21.96 -17.69 13.88
C LYS A 20 -22.59 -17.85 15.27
N THR A 21 -22.28 -18.92 15.99
CA THR A 21 -22.79 -19.11 17.35
C THR A 21 -22.13 -18.19 18.37
N LEU A 22 -20.86 -17.83 18.17
CA LEU A 22 -20.14 -16.91 19.04
C LEU A 22 -20.52 -15.46 18.75
N THR A 23 -20.79 -15.13 17.48
CA THR A 23 -21.20 -13.78 17.05
C THR A 23 -22.71 -13.56 17.18
N GLY A 24 -23.53 -14.62 17.19
CA GLY A 24 -24.99 -14.55 17.34
C GLY A 24 -25.48 -14.60 18.79
N GLY A 25 -24.58 -14.47 19.77
CA GLY A 25 -24.85 -14.59 21.19
C GLY A 25 -25.31 -13.31 21.88
N GLU A 26 -26.30 -12.59 21.35
CA GLU A 26 -27.10 -11.59 22.09
C GLU A 26 -28.42 -11.32 21.36
N GLY A 27 -29.56 -11.76 21.93
CA GLY A 27 -30.91 -11.26 21.56
C GLY A 27 -31.98 -12.29 21.14
N ALA A 28 -32.58 -12.92 22.16
CA ALA A 28 -33.99 -13.35 22.34
C ALA A 28 -34.90 -13.82 21.16
N GLU A 29 -35.63 -14.91 21.46
CA GLU A 29 -36.61 -15.67 20.67
C GLU A 29 -37.84 -14.92 20.09
N PRO A 30 -38.56 -15.52 19.10
CA PRO A 30 -39.75 -14.94 18.48
C PRO A 30 -41.03 -15.21 19.29
N GLY A 31 -41.80 -14.15 19.59
CA GLY A 31 -43.14 -14.24 20.15
C GLY A 31 -44.16 -13.55 19.23
N GLU A 32 -45.14 -14.30 18.76
CA GLU A 32 -46.28 -13.83 17.97
C GLU A 32 -47.26 -13.01 18.84
N ALA A 33 -47.76 -11.86 18.35
CA ALA A 33 -49.12 -11.37 18.58
C ALA A 33 -49.48 -10.12 17.74
N SER A 34 -50.61 -10.22 17.05
CA SER A 34 -51.36 -9.21 16.29
C SER A 34 -51.81 -7.98 17.10
N GLY A 35 -51.99 -6.83 16.43
CA GLY A 35 -52.83 -5.72 16.92
C GLY A 35 -52.52 -4.35 16.28
N ASP A 36 -53.52 -3.79 15.59
CA ASP A 36 -53.51 -2.63 14.70
C ASP A 36 -53.24 -1.23 15.32
N ASP A 37 -52.95 -0.30 14.40
CA ASP A 37 -53.37 1.12 14.30
C ASP A 37 -52.44 2.30 14.70
N GLU A 38 -51.95 2.94 13.62
CA GLU A 38 -51.73 4.36 13.30
C GLU A 38 -51.18 5.37 14.34
N ALA A 39 -50.01 5.97 14.05
CA ALA A 39 -49.91 7.27 13.36
C ALA A 39 -48.48 7.89 13.39
N ALA A 40 -48.07 8.38 12.21
CA ALA A 40 -47.15 9.51 11.95
C ALA A 40 -45.66 9.41 12.37
N ALA A 41 -44.79 9.50 11.35
CA ALA A 41 -43.67 10.45 11.19
C ALA A 41 -42.39 9.79 10.68
N GLY A 42 -41.77 10.43 9.68
CA GLY A 42 -40.32 10.37 9.42
C GLY A 42 -39.78 9.02 8.97
N GLY A 43 -39.67 8.84 7.65
CA GLY A 43 -38.68 7.91 7.11
C GLY A 43 -37.28 8.44 7.41
N GLU A 44 -36.78 8.12 8.60
CA GLU A 44 -35.37 8.19 8.97
C GLU A 44 -34.78 6.84 8.52
N ALA A 45 -34.10 6.83 7.38
CA ALA A 45 -32.65 6.75 7.38
C ALA A 45 -32.19 5.53 8.21
N ASP A 46 -32.38 4.34 7.65
CA ASP A 46 -31.44 3.25 7.92
C ASP A 46 -30.11 3.75 7.32
N GLU A 47 -29.34 4.41 8.18
CA GLU A 47 -27.90 4.51 8.09
C GLU A 47 -27.37 3.07 8.17
N GLU A 48 -27.52 2.31 7.08
CA GLU A 48 -26.56 1.29 6.73
C GLU A 48 -25.24 2.04 6.62
N ALA A 49 -24.49 2.00 7.72
CA ALA A 49 -23.12 2.46 7.79
C ALA A 49 -22.42 1.90 6.55
N ALA A 50 -22.14 2.80 5.60
CA ALA A 50 -21.21 2.51 4.54
C ALA A 50 -19.97 1.98 5.24
N GLU A 51 -19.69 0.69 5.07
CA GLU A 51 -18.36 0.15 5.37
C GLU A 51 -17.41 1.10 4.64
N GLU A 52 -16.70 1.91 5.42
CA GLU A 52 -15.87 2.99 4.91
C GLU A 52 -14.88 2.35 3.94
N ASP A 53 -15.08 2.66 2.66
CA ASP A 53 -14.35 2.16 1.50
C ASP A 53 -12.89 1.87 1.86
N GLU A 54 -12.61 0.58 2.06
CA GLU A 54 -11.36 0.03 2.55
C GLU A 54 -10.32 0.20 1.44
N TRP A 55 -9.84 1.44 1.27
CA TRP A 55 -8.87 1.94 0.31
C TRP A 55 -8.91 1.23 -1.06
N GLN A 56 -9.70 1.77 -1.99
CA GLN A 56 -9.79 1.32 -3.40
C GLN A 56 -8.44 1.27 -4.16
N TYR A 57 -7.35 1.80 -3.59
CA TYR A 57 -6.00 1.83 -4.17
C TYR A 57 -4.97 1.29 -3.18
N PRO A 58 -3.89 0.63 -3.67
CA PRO A 58 -2.86 0.11 -2.79
C PRO A 58 -2.29 1.25 -1.93
N PRO A 59 -2.27 1.09 -0.60
CA PRO A 59 -1.76 2.11 0.30
C PRO A 59 -0.28 2.37 0.00
N PHE A 60 0.11 3.64 0.12
CA PHE A 60 1.51 3.99 -0.03
C PHE A 60 2.34 3.34 1.09
N ILE A 61 3.51 2.76 0.77
CA ILE A 61 4.28 1.92 1.71
C ILE A 61 4.62 2.62 3.04
N LEU A 62 4.75 3.95 3.04
CA LEU A 62 5.03 4.72 4.26
C LEU A 62 3.85 4.79 5.24
N LEU A 63 2.66 4.36 4.82
CA LEU A 63 1.44 4.33 5.62
C LEU A 63 1.16 2.93 6.20
N LEU A 64 2.00 1.95 5.87
CA LEU A 64 1.85 0.58 6.33
C LEU A 64 2.56 0.38 7.67
N ASP A 65 1.92 -0.37 8.55
CA ASP A 65 2.55 -0.92 9.75
C ASP A 65 3.10 -2.33 9.46
N PRO A 66 4.03 -2.85 10.27
CA PRO A 66 4.40 -4.26 10.19
C PRO A 66 3.25 -5.18 10.65
N PRO A 67 3.03 -6.35 10.01
CA PRO A 67 3.90 -6.99 9.01
C PRO A 67 3.69 -6.55 7.55
N GLU A 68 2.62 -5.81 7.24
CA GLU A 68 2.27 -5.43 5.87
C GLU A 68 3.37 -4.61 5.19
N TYR A 69 4.01 -3.71 5.94
CA TYR A 69 5.18 -2.96 5.48
C TYR A 69 6.32 -3.89 5.00
N ASP A 70 6.62 -4.94 5.76
CA ASP A 70 7.73 -5.85 5.45
C ASP A 70 7.45 -6.70 4.20
N ASP A 71 6.17 -7.06 4.00
CA ASP A 71 5.71 -7.78 2.83
C ASP A 71 5.75 -6.90 1.57
N GLU A 72 5.28 -5.67 1.69
CA GLU A 72 5.29 -4.69 0.61
C GLU A 72 6.73 -4.32 0.21
N LEU A 73 7.61 -4.09 1.20
CA LEU A 73 9.03 -3.81 0.95
C LEU A 73 9.72 -4.97 0.24
N ARG A 74 9.38 -6.21 0.58
CA ARG A 74 9.93 -7.40 -0.07
C ARG A 74 9.51 -7.50 -1.53
N ALA A 75 8.22 -7.30 -1.82
CA ALA A 75 7.70 -7.27 -3.19
C ALA A 75 8.37 -6.14 -4.01
N LEU A 76 8.54 -4.97 -3.41
CA LEU A 76 9.29 -3.87 -4.03
C LEU A 76 10.73 -4.25 -4.31
N VAL A 77 11.42 -4.91 -3.39
CA VAL A 77 12.81 -5.38 -3.57
C VAL A 77 12.90 -6.36 -4.73
N GLU A 78 12.00 -7.34 -4.81
CA GLU A 78 11.97 -8.29 -5.92
C GLU A 78 11.78 -7.59 -7.26
N TRP A 79 10.90 -6.58 -7.33
CA TRP A 79 10.71 -5.80 -8.55
C TRP A 79 11.93 -4.92 -8.88
N VAL A 80 12.53 -4.26 -7.89
CA VAL A 80 13.71 -3.41 -8.12
C VAL A 80 14.87 -4.25 -8.64
N GLU A 81 15.19 -5.36 -7.98
CA GLU A 81 16.32 -6.21 -8.35
C GLU A 81 16.05 -7.06 -9.61
N GLY A 82 14.79 -7.45 -9.84
CA GLY A 82 14.40 -8.31 -10.97
C GLY A 82 14.07 -7.57 -12.26
N VAL A 83 13.59 -6.32 -12.16
CA VAL A 83 13.09 -5.55 -13.32
C VAL A 83 13.86 -4.23 -13.45
N LEU A 84 13.90 -3.41 -12.40
CA LEU A 84 14.43 -2.05 -12.50
C LEU A 84 15.94 -2.05 -12.76
N VAL A 85 16.71 -2.68 -11.88
CA VAL A 85 18.17 -2.73 -11.93
C VAL A 85 18.67 -3.35 -13.24
N PRO A 86 18.27 -4.57 -13.63
CA PRO A 86 18.77 -5.20 -14.85
C PRO A 86 18.21 -4.58 -16.14
N GLY A 87 17.00 -4.02 -16.10
CA GLY A 87 16.32 -3.50 -17.28
C GLY A 87 16.66 -2.05 -17.62
N TYR A 88 16.85 -1.21 -16.60
CA TYR A 88 16.88 0.25 -16.78
C TYR A 88 18.13 0.93 -16.24
N LEU A 89 18.88 0.31 -15.33
CA LEU A 89 20.05 0.96 -14.74
C LEU A 89 21.32 0.62 -15.52
N ALA A 90 21.99 1.68 -16.01
CA ALA A 90 23.38 1.60 -16.43
C ALA A 90 24.35 1.58 -15.23
N GLU A 91 25.60 1.18 -15.47
CA GLU A 91 26.67 1.10 -14.47
C GLU A 91 26.73 2.38 -13.61
N PRO A 92 26.79 2.27 -12.27
CA PRO A 92 26.85 3.42 -11.40
C PRO A 92 28.09 4.29 -11.68
N SER A 93 27.87 5.60 -11.76
CA SER A 93 28.94 6.59 -11.98
C SER A 93 28.81 7.75 -10.99
N ALA A 94 29.77 8.69 -11.01
CA ALA A 94 29.72 9.87 -10.14
C ALA A 94 28.48 10.74 -10.37
N ASP A 95 28.00 10.80 -11.62
CA ASP A 95 26.85 11.61 -12.04
C ASP A 95 25.53 10.82 -12.05
N ALA A 96 25.60 9.50 -11.90
CA ALA A 96 24.45 8.60 -11.85
C ALA A 96 24.68 7.50 -10.79
N ARG A 97 24.60 7.87 -9.52
CA ARG A 97 24.89 6.99 -8.38
C ARG A 97 23.78 5.95 -8.18
N TRP A 98 24.12 4.85 -7.54
CA TRP A 98 23.17 3.82 -7.08
C TRP A 98 23.70 3.20 -5.81
N CYS A 99 22.82 3.00 -4.83
CA CYS A 99 23.16 2.36 -3.57
C CYS A 99 22.60 0.93 -3.55
N HIS A 100 23.45 -0.06 -3.25
CA HIS A 100 23.00 -1.46 -3.13
C HIS A 100 22.15 -1.71 -1.87
N LEU A 101 22.25 -0.84 -0.87
CA LEU A 101 21.37 -0.80 0.31
C LEU A 101 20.35 0.34 0.16
N TRP A 102 19.75 0.48 -1.02
CA TRP A 102 18.80 1.57 -1.30
C TRP A 102 17.62 1.58 -0.33
N PHE A 103 17.21 0.42 0.19
CA PHE A 103 16.13 0.26 1.16
C PHE A 103 16.45 0.86 2.53
N GLU A 104 17.71 1.22 2.82
CA GLU A 104 18.03 2.00 4.02
C GLU A 104 17.77 3.52 3.82
N HIS A 105 17.45 3.95 2.60
CA HIS A 105 17.09 5.32 2.28
C HIS A 105 15.57 5.46 2.14
N SER A 106 14.91 6.05 3.15
CA SER A 106 13.44 6.23 3.17
C SER A 106 12.89 6.98 1.95
N VAL A 107 13.61 8.01 1.47
CA VAL A 107 13.26 8.73 0.24
C VAL A 107 13.34 7.84 -0.98
N ALA A 108 14.28 6.89 -1.02
CA ALA A 108 14.39 5.92 -2.10
C ALA A 108 13.23 4.92 -2.06
N ILE A 109 12.91 4.36 -0.89
CA ILE A 109 11.73 3.49 -0.71
C ILE A 109 10.48 4.19 -1.23
N ALA A 110 10.22 5.42 -0.75
CA ALA A 110 9.04 6.19 -1.12
C ALA A 110 8.92 6.41 -2.64
N ARG A 111 10.01 6.84 -3.29
CA ARG A 111 10.00 7.11 -4.73
C ARG A 111 9.91 5.83 -5.57
N LEU A 112 10.65 4.79 -5.20
CA LEU A 112 10.65 3.52 -5.91
C LEU A 112 9.28 2.83 -5.78
N HIS A 113 8.66 2.89 -4.60
CA HIS A 113 7.32 2.37 -4.39
C HIS A 113 6.29 3.08 -5.28
N ALA A 114 6.31 4.42 -5.33
CA ALA A 114 5.41 5.18 -6.21
C ALA A 114 5.61 4.83 -7.70
N VAL A 115 6.85 4.63 -8.15
CA VAL A 115 7.15 4.20 -9.53
C VAL A 115 6.63 2.80 -9.79
N TRP A 116 6.77 1.90 -8.82
CA TRP A 116 6.31 0.52 -8.92
C TRP A 116 4.77 0.43 -8.94
N LEU A 117 4.06 1.20 -8.11
CA LEU A 117 2.59 1.29 -8.19
C LEU A 117 2.14 1.78 -9.57
N ALA A 118 2.75 2.84 -10.08
CA ALA A 118 2.45 3.33 -11.43
C ALA A 118 2.81 2.31 -12.52
N TRP A 119 3.84 1.48 -12.31
CA TRP A 119 4.20 0.40 -13.23
C TRP A 119 3.09 -0.66 -13.29
N GLN A 120 2.55 -1.06 -12.14
CA GLN A 120 1.46 -2.04 -12.07
C GLN A 120 0.24 -1.57 -12.86
N GLU A 121 -0.17 -0.30 -12.70
CA GLU A 121 -1.31 0.26 -13.42
C GLU A 121 -1.04 0.49 -14.91
N LEU A 122 0.08 1.14 -15.25
CA LEU A 122 0.33 1.61 -16.61
C LEU A 122 0.97 0.56 -17.53
N THR A 123 1.30 -0.62 -17.01
CA THR A 123 1.84 -1.72 -17.82
C THR A 123 1.03 -3.01 -17.73
N ASP A 124 -0.03 -3.06 -16.91
CA ASP A 124 -0.95 -4.18 -16.89
C ASP A 124 -1.70 -4.29 -18.23
N PRO A 125 -1.56 -5.41 -18.97
CA PRO A 125 -2.23 -5.60 -20.26
C PRO A 125 -3.77 -5.55 -20.20
N ALA A 126 -4.36 -5.77 -19.03
CA ALA A 126 -5.82 -5.75 -18.87
C ALA A 126 -6.38 -4.34 -18.71
N SER A 127 -5.64 -3.42 -18.07
CA SER A 127 -6.09 -2.08 -17.73
C SER A 127 -5.41 -0.97 -18.53
N CYS A 128 -4.17 -1.16 -18.99
CA CYS A 128 -3.42 -0.12 -19.68
C CYS A 128 -3.79 0.00 -21.17
N GLY A 129 -3.82 1.23 -21.69
CA GLY A 129 -3.87 1.48 -23.13
C GLY A 129 -2.50 1.28 -23.78
N TYR A 130 -2.43 1.27 -25.12
CA TYR A 130 -1.16 1.11 -25.86
C TYR A 130 -0.06 2.13 -25.51
N THR A 131 -0.45 3.29 -24.98
CA THR A 131 0.48 4.35 -24.55
C THR A 131 0.97 4.18 -23.11
N GLY A 132 0.36 3.28 -22.32
CA GLY A 132 0.64 3.09 -20.90
C GLY A 132 2.14 2.97 -20.58
N PRO A 133 2.89 2.05 -21.21
CA PRO A 133 4.32 1.93 -20.99
C PRO A 133 5.08 3.23 -21.30
N SER A 134 4.73 3.95 -22.36
CA SER A 134 5.38 5.22 -22.69
C SER A 134 5.09 6.31 -21.65
N VAL A 135 3.87 6.35 -21.11
CA VAL A 135 3.48 7.28 -20.05
C VAL A 135 4.23 6.96 -18.75
N TRP A 136 4.32 5.68 -18.39
CA TRP A 136 5.06 5.22 -17.21
C TRP A 136 6.52 5.68 -17.23
N HIS A 137 7.22 5.50 -18.36
CA HIS A 137 8.61 5.95 -18.49
C HIS A 137 8.73 7.47 -18.31
N ARG A 138 7.94 8.23 -19.08
CA ARG A 138 8.03 9.69 -19.16
C ARG A 138 7.66 10.38 -17.84
N ASP A 139 6.59 9.94 -17.21
CA ASP A 139 5.98 10.67 -16.09
C ASP A 139 6.41 10.14 -14.72
N HIS A 140 6.85 8.87 -14.65
CA HIS A 140 7.14 8.21 -13.37
C HIS A 140 8.60 7.77 -13.27
N LEU A 141 9.06 6.92 -14.19
CA LEU A 141 10.39 6.31 -14.11
C LEU A 141 11.52 7.34 -14.28
N ASP A 142 11.55 8.06 -15.41
CA ASP A 142 12.64 8.96 -15.76
C ASP A 142 12.80 10.09 -14.72
N PRO A 143 11.71 10.73 -14.23
CA PRO A 143 11.81 11.71 -13.16
C PRO A 143 12.31 11.12 -11.85
N ALA A 144 11.84 9.95 -11.45
CA ALA A 144 12.29 9.31 -10.22
C ALA A 144 13.78 8.95 -10.29
N LEU A 145 14.24 8.33 -11.37
CA LEU A 145 15.65 7.94 -11.53
C LEU A 145 16.58 9.15 -11.56
N ARG A 146 16.17 10.25 -12.21
CA ARG A 146 16.93 11.51 -12.21
C ARG A 146 17.12 12.07 -10.79
N GLU A 147 16.08 12.05 -9.97
CA GLU A 147 16.17 12.51 -8.58
C GLU A 147 16.98 11.55 -7.69
N LEU A 148 16.78 10.24 -7.84
CA LEU A 148 17.44 9.23 -7.03
C LEU A 148 18.94 9.16 -7.30
N ARG A 149 19.31 9.16 -8.59
CA ARG A 149 20.68 8.92 -9.05
C ARG A 149 21.48 10.21 -9.27
N GLY A 150 20.83 11.37 -9.20
CA GLY A 150 21.48 12.66 -9.36
C GLY A 150 22.57 12.91 -8.30
N SER A 151 23.50 13.81 -8.61
CA SER A 151 24.63 14.14 -7.73
C SER A 151 24.22 14.71 -6.36
N SER A 152 23.03 15.31 -6.26
CA SER A 152 22.39 15.80 -5.03
C SER A 152 21.29 14.88 -4.50
N GLY A 153 21.12 13.70 -5.08
CA GLY A 153 20.09 12.73 -4.72
C GLY A 153 20.36 12.00 -3.40
N PRO A 154 19.44 11.14 -2.95
CA PRO A 154 19.58 10.38 -1.71
C PRO A 154 20.79 9.45 -1.66
N PHE A 155 21.31 9.06 -2.83
CA PHE A 155 22.49 8.22 -2.98
C PHE A 155 23.79 9.01 -3.13
N SER A 156 23.78 10.33 -2.94
CA SER A 156 24.95 11.19 -3.16
C SER A 156 26.18 10.78 -2.32
N GLY A 157 25.98 10.30 -1.09
CA GLY A 157 27.06 9.78 -0.24
C GLY A 157 27.48 8.33 -0.53
N CYS A 158 26.77 7.61 -1.40
CA CYS A 158 27.00 6.20 -1.65
C CYS A 158 27.83 6.00 -2.94
N VAL A 159 29.12 5.67 -2.82
CA VAL A 159 30.03 5.45 -3.96
C VAL A 159 30.80 4.13 -3.79
N LYS A 160 30.90 3.34 -4.86
CA LYS A 160 31.78 2.15 -4.97
C LYS A 160 31.79 1.22 -3.72
N GLY A 161 30.62 0.72 -3.34
CA GLY A 161 30.49 -0.23 -2.22
C GLY A 161 30.47 0.42 -0.84
N GLU A 162 30.64 1.74 -0.75
CA GLU A 162 30.38 2.48 0.48
C GLU A 162 28.89 2.86 0.54
N HIS A 163 28.28 2.59 1.69
CA HIS A 163 26.94 3.02 2.03
C HIS A 163 27.03 4.13 3.09
N GLN A 164 26.43 5.28 2.81
CA GLN A 164 26.37 6.40 3.73
C GLN A 164 24.99 7.05 3.66
N ILE A 165 24.28 7.02 4.78
CA ILE A 165 23.03 7.78 4.97
C ILE A 165 23.42 9.19 5.39
N GLU A 166 23.87 10.02 4.43
CA GLU A 166 24.10 11.45 4.66
C GLU A 166 22.77 12.24 4.62
N HIS A 167 21.77 11.79 5.37
CA HIS A 167 20.52 12.52 5.55
C HIS A 167 20.48 13.09 6.95
N ARG A 168 20.99 14.31 7.12
CA ARG A 168 20.58 15.10 8.29
C ARG A 168 19.12 15.49 8.03
N LEU A 169 18.19 14.83 8.72
CA LEU A 169 16.79 15.27 8.74
C LEU A 169 16.79 16.78 9.01
N PRO A 170 16.05 17.57 8.22
CA PRO A 170 15.84 18.97 8.55
C PRO A 170 15.41 19.04 10.01
N SER A 171 16.02 19.92 10.80
CA SER A 171 15.53 20.17 12.15
C SER A 171 14.04 20.50 12.03
N VAL A 172 13.19 19.89 12.85
CA VAL A 172 11.77 20.24 12.90
C VAL A 172 11.69 21.71 13.24
N VAL A 173 11.45 22.55 12.24
CA VAL A 173 11.25 23.98 12.43
C VAL A 173 9.82 24.12 12.91
N PRO A 174 9.55 24.73 14.07
CA PRO A 174 8.19 24.97 14.51
C PRO A 174 7.43 25.68 13.39
N SER A 175 6.35 25.06 12.90
CA SER A 175 5.52 25.72 11.90
C SER A 175 4.92 26.97 12.56
N ALA A 176 5.02 28.13 11.90
CA ALA A 176 4.41 29.37 12.39
C ALA A 176 2.86 29.33 12.41
N TRP A 177 2.26 28.19 12.05
CA TRP A 177 0.83 27.95 11.92
C TRP A 177 0.13 27.58 13.24
N SER A 178 0.85 27.43 14.35
CA SER A 178 0.22 27.33 15.67
C SER A 178 -0.23 28.72 16.12
N HIS A 179 -1.40 29.16 15.65
CA HIS A 179 -2.10 30.27 16.28
C HIS A 179 -2.43 29.86 17.72
N GLY A 180 -1.97 30.66 18.68
CA GLY A 180 -2.13 30.41 20.10
C GLY A 180 -3.60 30.29 20.49
N THR A 181 -3.90 29.26 21.27
CA THR A 181 -5.02 29.29 22.20
C THR A 181 -4.56 30.02 23.46
N ASP A 182 -5.05 31.24 23.61
CA ASP A 182 -5.13 32.01 24.86
C ASP A 182 -6.08 31.29 25.84
#